data_AF-A0ABD6PPG5-F1
#
_entry.id   AF-A0ABD6PPG5-F1
#
_cell.length_a   1.000
_cell.length_b   1.000
_cell.length_c   1.000
_cell.angle_alpha   90.00
_cell.angle_beta   90.00
_cell.angle_gamma   90.00
#
_symmetry.space_group_name_H-M   'P 1'
#
loop_
_entity.id
_entity.type
_entity.pdbx_description
1 polymer ?
#
loop_
_entity_poly.entity_id
_entity_poly.type
_entity_poly.pdbx_seq_one_letter_code
_entity_poly.pdbx_strand_id
1 'polypeptide(L)'
;MIQPSDITLTFEEIVAASRCRRDWLLELIAEDIISIDGAPEKSTFSGFHLARIRRAQRLSRDFEAGIPALGLIMRLLDEVEELRKIQRPLVLLEDE
;
A
#
# COMPACT_ATOMS: atom_id res chain seq x y z
N MET A 1 10.94 -6.43 12.08
CA MET A 1 11.00 -5.36 13.11
C MET A 1 9.66 -4.64 13.05
N ILE A 2 8.75 -4.95 13.97
CA ILE A 2 7.39 -4.40 14.00
C ILE A 2 7.45 -3.09 14.78
N GLN A 3 7.15 -1.96 14.13
CA GLN A 3 7.14 -0.65 14.81
C GLN A 3 5.88 -0.49 15.67
N PRO A 4 5.97 0.21 16.82
CA PRO A 4 4.98 0.14 17.89
C PRO A 4 3.81 1.10 17.65
N SER A 5 2.77 0.60 17.01
CA SER A 5 1.35 0.96 17.19
C SER A 5 0.55 0.11 16.21
N ASP A 6 0.54 -1.21 16.43
CA ASP A 6 -0.17 -2.16 15.56
C ASP A 6 -1.68 -2.01 15.75
N ILE A 7 -2.23 -0.97 15.13
CA ILE A 7 -3.65 -0.91 14.82
C ILE A 7 -3.93 -2.13 13.95
N THR A 8 -4.66 -3.07 14.52
CA THR A 8 -5.11 -4.27 13.84
C THR A 8 -6.57 -4.08 13.51
N LEU A 9 -6.89 -4.13 12.22
CA LEU A 9 -8.23 -3.93 11.69
C LEU A 9 -8.71 -5.25 11.07
N THR A 10 -9.97 -5.57 11.30
CA THR A 10 -10.71 -6.55 10.50
C THR A 10 -10.99 -6.01 9.11
N PHE A 11 -11.44 -6.88 8.20
CA PHE A 11 -11.85 -6.49 6.86
C PHE A 11 -12.91 -5.38 6.85
N GLU A 12 -13.89 -5.46 7.75
CA GLU A 12 -14.94 -4.44 7.88
C GLU A 12 -14.37 -3.09 8.33
N GLU A 13 -13.49 -3.13 9.34
CA GLU A 13 -12.89 -1.93 9.90
C GLU A 13 -11.97 -1.24 8.91
N ILE A 14 -11.20 -1.99 8.10
CA ILE A 14 -10.35 -1.36 7.09
C ILE A 14 -11.14 -0.77 5.92
N VAL A 15 -12.23 -1.42 5.49
CA VAL A 15 -13.15 -0.85 4.49
C VAL A 15 -13.74 0.46 5.01
N ALA A 16 -14.22 0.48 6.26
CA ALA A 16 -14.75 1.68 6.90
C ALA A 16 -13.70 2.78 7.07
N ALA A 17 -12.50 2.44 7.54
CA ALA A 17 -11.42 3.39 7.81
C ALA A 17 -10.80 3.98 6.54
N SER A 18 -10.76 3.20 5.45
CA SER A 18 -10.30 3.66 4.12
C SER A 18 -11.41 4.36 3.32
N ARG A 19 -12.67 4.17 3.69
CA ARG A 19 -13.85 4.63 2.95
C ARG A 19 -13.84 4.15 1.48
N CYS A 20 -13.28 2.96 1.24
CA CYS A 20 -13.31 2.35 -0.08
C CYS A 20 -14.54 1.45 -0.24
N ARG A 21 -14.84 1.05 -1.48
CA ARG A 21 -15.88 0.03 -1.73
C ARG A 21 -15.29 -1.36 -1.48
N ARG A 22 -16.10 -2.26 -0.94
CA ARG A 22 -15.68 -3.61 -0.56
C ARG A 22 -15.20 -4.44 -1.76
N ASP A 23 -15.95 -4.39 -2.86
CA ASP A 23 -15.60 -5.02 -4.13
C ASP A 23 -14.26 -4.53 -4.66
N TRP A 24 -14.03 -3.22 -4.60
CA TRP A 24 -12.78 -2.61 -5.03
C TRP A 24 -11.58 -3.07 -4.19
N LEU A 25 -11.73 -3.20 -2.86
CA LEU A 25 -10.66 -3.74 -2.03
C LEU A 25 -10.35 -5.22 -2.37
N LEU A 26 -11.37 -6.02 -2.67
CA LEU A 26 -11.18 -7.40 -3.11
C LEU A 26 -10.43 -7.47 -4.44
N GLU A 27 -10.73 -6.58 -5.39
CA GLU A 27 -10.00 -6.46 -6.66
C GLU A 27 -8.52 -6.11 -6.42
N LEU A 28 -8.23 -5.17 -5.50
CA LEU A 28 -6.86 -4.83 -5.15
C LEU A 28 -6.09 -6.00 -4.54
N ILE A 29 -6.75 -6.83 -3.73
CA ILE A 29 -6.14 -8.01 -3.12
C ILE A 29 -5.91 -9.10 -4.20
N ALA A 30 -6.89 -9.31 -5.08
CA ALA A 30 -6.79 -10.28 -6.16
C ALA A 30 -5.64 -9.99 -7.14
N GLU A 31 -5.34 -8.71 -7.34
CA GLU A 31 -4.24 -8.22 -8.18
C GLU A 31 -2.91 -8.01 -7.39
N ASP A 32 -2.83 -8.54 -6.16
CA ASP A 32 -1.66 -8.46 -5.27
C ASP A 32 -1.18 -7.02 -4.97
N ILE A 33 -2.03 -6.00 -5.22
CA ILE A 33 -1.73 -4.61 -4.89
C ILE A 33 -1.70 -4.43 -3.38
N ILE A 34 -2.61 -5.13 -2.68
CA ILE A 34 -2.63 -5.25 -1.22
C ILE A 34 -2.40 -6.72 -0.86
N SER A 35 -1.19 -7.05 -0.44
CA SER A 35 -0.83 -8.40 -0.02
C SER A 35 -1.37 -8.68 1.38
N ILE A 36 -2.01 -9.84 1.55
CA ILE A 36 -2.52 -10.34 2.84
C ILE A 36 -2.26 -11.85 2.95
N ASP A 37 -2.27 -12.36 4.17
CA ASP A 37 -2.20 -13.79 4.41
C ASP A 37 -3.60 -14.40 4.49
N GLY A 38 -3.90 -15.33 3.58
CA GLY A 38 -5.13 -16.10 3.58
C GLY A 38 -6.35 -15.35 3.01
N ALA A 39 -7.53 -15.66 3.54
CA ALA A 39 -8.79 -15.13 3.02
C ALA A 39 -9.09 -13.73 3.60
N PRO A 40 -9.45 -12.72 2.77
CA PRO A 40 -9.66 -11.33 3.21
C PRO A 40 -10.52 -11.16 4.46
N GLU A 41 -11.60 -11.93 4.58
CA GLU A 41 -12.54 -11.87 5.71
C GLU A 41 -11.98 -12.41 7.03
N LYS A 42 -10.94 -13.24 6.96
CA LYS A 42 -10.27 -13.86 8.11
C LYS A 42 -8.90 -13.23 8.41
N SER A 43 -8.41 -12.39 7.50
CA SER A 43 -7.13 -11.71 7.63
C SER A 43 -7.24 -10.48 8.52
N THR A 44 -6.13 -10.14 9.15
CA THR A 44 -5.97 -8.90 9.88
C THR A 44 -5.17 -7.90 9.06
N PHE A 45 -5.54 -6.63 9.18
CA PHE A 45 -4.92 -5.56 8.44
C PHE A 45 -4.27 -4.56 9.39
N SER A 46 -2.97 -4.33 9.19
CA SER A 46 -2.24 -3.29 9.91
C SER A 46 -2.46 -1.88 9.33
N GLY A 47 -1.98 -0.86 10.06
CA GLY A 47 -1.91 0.53 9.56
C GLY A 47 -1.15 0.68 8.24
N PHE A 48 -0.21 -0.21 7.92
CA PHE A 48 0.48 -0.24 6.62
C PHE A 48 -0.49 -0.51 5.48
N HIS A 49 -1.39 -1.50 5.62
CA HIS A 49 -2.40 -1.80 4.62
C HIS A 49 -3.33 -0.60 4.42
N LEU A 50 -3.78 0.05 5.51
CA LEU A 50 -4.63 1.23 5.42
C LEU A 50 -3.94 2.38 4.66
N ALA A 51 -2.66 2.65 4.95
CA ALA A 51 -1.89 3.66 4.24
C ALA A 51 -1.76 3.32 2.75
N ARG A 52 -1.50 2.04 2.42
CA ARG A 52 -1.36 1.54 1.06
C ARG A 52 -2.66 1.64 0.26
N ILE A 53 -3.81 1.27 0.85
CA ILE A 53 -5.14 1.43 0.25
C ILE A 53 -5.43 2.90 -0.05
N ARG A 54 -5.18 3.80 0.91
CA ARG A 54 -5.39 5.24 0.71
C ARG A 54 -4.49 5.80 -0.40
N ARG A 55 -3.25 5.31 -0.53
CA ARG A 55 -2.35 5.67 -1.64
C ARG A 55 -2.93 5.22 -2.97
N ALA A 56 -3.39 3.97 -3.06
CA ALA A 56 -4.03 3.41 -4.24
C ALA A 56 -5.28 4.20 -4.66
N GLN A 57 -6.14 4.59 -3.69
CA GLN A 57 -7.33 5.41 -3.97
C GLN A 57 -6.99 6.77 -4.57
N ARG A 58 -5.95 7.44 -4.02
CA ARG A 58 -5.51 8.73 -4.56
C ARG A 58 -5.00 8.58 -5.99
N LEU A 59 -4.13 7.60 -6.24
CA LEU A 59 -3.58 7.36 -7.57
C LEU A 59 -4.66 6.96 -8.59
N SER A 60 -5.61 6.10 -8.21
CA SER A 60 -6.72 5.74 -9.09
C SER A 60 -7.53 6.96 -9.52
N ARG A 61 -7.78 7.90 -8.60
CA ARG A 61 -8.48 9.15 -8.92
C ARG A 61 -7.61 10.10 -9.75
N ASP A 62 -6.36 10.30 -9.34
CA ASP A 62 -5.50 11.32 -9.94
C ASP A 62 -5.07 10.93 -11.37
N PHE A 63 -5.02 9.63 -11.69
CA PHE A 63 -4.68 9.10 -13.01
C PHE A 63 -5.85 8.47 -13.77
N GLU A 64 -7.07 8.48 -13.19
CA GLU A 64 -8.23 7.73 -13.70
C GLU A 64 -7.89 6.26 -14.04
N ALA A 65 -6.99 5.68 -13.25
CA ALA A 65 -6.40 4.37 -13.52
C ALA A 65 -7.31 3.24 -13.04
N GLY A 66 -7.60 2.30 -13.94
CA GLY A 66 -8.16 1.00 -13.58
C GLY A 66 -7.17 0.15 -12.77
N ILE A 67 -7.66 -0.93 -12.16
CA ILE A 67 -6.88 -1.78 -11.23
C ILE A 67 -5.54 -2.26 -11.83
N PRO A 68 -5.46 -2.74 -13.09
CA PRO A 68 -4.18 -3.23 -13.62
C PRO A 68 -3.12 -2.13 -13.75
N ALA A 69 -3.53 -0.95 -14.23
CA ALA A 69 -2.64 0.21 -14.33
C ALA A 69 -2.21 0.71 -12.94
N LEU A 70 -3.14 0.71 -11.99
CA LEU A 70 -2.86 1.08 -10.61
C LEU A 70 -1.81 0.15 -9.96
N GLY A 71 -1.91 -1.15 -10.18
CA GLY A 71 -0.93 -2.12 -9.69
C GLY A 71 0.47 -1.91 -10.28
N LEU A 72 0.57 -1.54 -11.55
CA LEU A 72 1.85 -1.15 -12.16
C LEU A 72 2.41 0.12 -11.52
N ILE A 73 1.60 1.18 -11.37
CA ILE A 73 2.03 2.45 -10.77
C ILE A 73 2.52 2.23 -9.34
N MET A 74 1.79 1.46 -8.54
CA MET A 74 2.15 1.16 -7.15
C MET A 74 3.51 0.44 -7.07
N ARG A 75 3.74 -0.57 -7.90
CA ARG A 75 5.03 -1.28 -7.94
C ARG A 75 6.18 -0.38 -8.38
N LEU A 76 5.98 0.48 -9.39
CA LEU A 76 7.01 1.44 -9.82
C LEU A 76 7.34 2.45 -8.73
N LEU A 77 6.34 2.90 -7.97
CA LEU A 77 6.55 3.80 -6.86
C LEU A 77 7.29 3.12 -5.70
N ASP A 78 6.97 1.86 -5.41
CA ASP A 78 7.70 1.07 -4.41
C ASP A 78 9.18 0.91 -4.84
N GLU A 79 9.44 0.59 -6.12
CA GLU A 79 10.80 0.47 -6.66
C GLU A 79 11.59 1.77 -6.55
N VAL A 80 10.98 2.92 -6.91
CA VAL A 80 11.63 4.24 -6.78
C VAL A 80 11.94 4.56 -5.32
N GLU A 81 11.07 4.16 -4.38
CA GLU A 81 11.27 4.35 -2.95
C GLU A 81 12.44 3.52 -2.43
N GLU A 82 12.58 2.27 -2.88
CA GLU A 82 13.73 1.41 -2.57
C GLU A 82 15.04 1.95 -3.18
N LEU A 83 15.04 2.35 -4.45
CA LEU A 83 16.21 2.95 -5.10
C LEU A 83 16.70 4.20 -4.36
N ARG A 84 15.78 5.05 -3.89
CA ARG A 84 16.12 6.25 -3.10
C ARG A 84 16.71 5.93 -1.74
N LYS A 85 16.29 4.83 -1.09
CA LYS A 85 16.90 4.38 0.17
C LYS A 85 18.35 3.94 -0.06
N ILE A 86 18.62 3.25 -1.16
CA ILE A 86 19.96 2.75 -1.53
C ILE A 86 20.91 3.88 -1.89
N GLN A 87 20.44 4.93 -2.56
CA GLN A 87 21.29 6.08 -2.95
C GLN A 87 21.57 7.06 -1.80
N ARG A 88 20.84 6.96 -0.68
CA ARG A 88 20.97 7.87 0.46
C ARG A 88 22.29 7.80 1.27
N PRO A 89 23.24 6.86 1.07
CA PRO A 89 24.57 6.95 1.68
C PRO A 89 25.60 7.81 0.92
N LEU A 90 25.32 8.29 -0.31
CA LEU A 90 26.36 8.92 -1.15
C LEU A 90 26.55 10.43 -0.96
N VAL A 91 25.57 11.15 -0.40
CA VAL A 91 25.62 12.63 -0.31
C VAL A 91 26.29 13.14 0.98
N LEU A 92 26.72 12.25 1.88
CA LEU A 92 27.33 12.63 3.17
C LEU A 92 28.85 12.39 3.23
N LEU A 93 29.51 12.11 2.10
CA LEU A 93 30.96 11.85 2.02
C LEU A 93 31.68 12.75 1.00
N GLU A 94 31.06 13.86 0.58
CA GLU A 94 31.71 14.89 -0.23
C GLU A 94 31.77 16.19 0.55
N ASP A 95 32.48 16.17 1.68
CA ASP A 95 32.99 17.36 2.37
C ASP A 95 34.37 16.97 2.97
N GLU A 96 35.40 16.92 2.12
CA GLU A 96 36.82 17.08 2.50
C GLU A 96 37.37 18.40 1.95
#